data_AF-A0A5A7ZLF8-F1
#
_entry.id   AF-A0A5A7ZLF8-F1
#
_cell.length_a   1.000
_cell.length_b   1.000
_cell.length_c   1.000
_cell.angle_alpha   90.00
_cell.angle_beta   90.00
_cell.angle_gamma   90.00
#
_symmetry.space_group_name_H-M   'P 1'
#
loop_
_entity.id
_entity.type
_entity.pdbx_description
1 polymer ?
#
loop_
_entity_poly.entity_id
_entity_poly.type
_entity_poly.pdbx_seq_one_letter_code
_entity_poly.pdbx_strand_id
1 'polypeptide(L)' 'MTSAEASKAPVARARAIDLSAASAVVWLSATAFLALLVLYFVGMDQGATSVFGANTVIHEFMHDARHLLGYPCH' A
#
# COMPACT_ATOMS: atom_id res chain seq x y z
N MET A 1 -9.77 70.78 6.61
CA MET A 1 -10.31 69.49 7.09
C MET A 1 -9.96 68.43 6.07
N THR A 2 -8.78 67.84 6.15
CA THR A 2 -8.34 66.77 5.23
C THR A 2 -8.68 65.43 5.86
N SER A 3 -9.70 64.77 5.31
CA SER A 3 -10.14 63.44 5.75
C SER A 3 -9.10 62.42 5.30
N ALA A 4 -8.46 61.73 6.25
CA ALA A 4 -7.57 60.61 5.93
C ALA A 4 -8.43 59.39 5.59
N GLU A 5 -8.50 59.06 4.30
CA GLU A 5 -9.14 57.84 3.83
C GLU A 5 -8.25 56.65 4.23
N ALA A 6 -8.68 55.91 5.25
CA ALA A 6 -7.98 54.74 5.74
C ALA A 6 -8.02 53.63 4.67
N SER A 7 -6.95 53.53 3.89
CA SER A 7 -6.73 52.42 2.96
C SER A 7 -6.73 51.10 3.72
N LYS A 8 -7.76 50.27 3.49
CA LYS A 8 -7.88 48.93 4.06
C LYS A 8 -7.01 47.99 3.23
N ALA A 9 -5.87 47.58 3.79
CA ALA A 9 -4.96 46.64 3.16
C ALA A 9 -5.66 45.28 2.92
N PRO A 10 -5.40 44.60 1.78
CA PRO A 10 -5.98 43.29 1.51
C PRO A 10 -5.38 42.28 2.49
N VAL A 11 -6.23 41.68 3.33
CA VAL A 11 -5.83 40.55 4.18
C VAL A 11 -5.55 39.37 3.25
N ALA A 12 -4.28 38.99 3.12
CA ALA A 12 -3.89 37.80 2.38
C ALA A 12 -4.57 36.57 3.01
N ARG A 13 -5.54 36.00 2.30
CA ARG A 13 -6.24 34.80 2.77
C ARG A 13 -5.30 33.61 2.60
N ALA A 14 -4.83 33.06 3.71
CA ALA A 14 -4.07 31.81 3.69
C ALA A 14 -4.91 30.73 2.97
N ARG A 15 -4.33 30.12 1.93
CA ARG A 15 -4.98 29.02 1.21
C ARG A 15 -5.04 27.82 2.14
N ALA A 16 -6.23 27.32 2.44
CA ALA A 16 -6.38 26.08 3.18
C ALA A 16 -5.75 24.94 2.34
N ILE A 17 -4.81 24.22 2.93
CA ILE A 17 -4.21 23.05 2.29
C ILE A 17 -5.21 21.90 2.44
N ASP A 18 -5.55 21.26 1.33
CA ASP A 18 -6.40 20.07 1.34
C ASP A 18 -5.57 18.84 1.73
N LEU A 19 -5.60 18.51 3.02
CA LEU A 19 -4.94 17.31 3.56
C LEU A 19 -5.67 16.02 3.17
N SER A 20 -6.90 16.08 2.66
CA SER A 20 -7.67 14.89 2.31
C SER A 20 -7.01 14.12 1.17
N ALA A 21 -6.60 14.83 0.11
CA ALA A 21 -5.91 14.22 -1.02
C ALA A 21 -4.55 13.62 -0.59
N ALA A 22 -3.79 14.34 0.24
CA ALA A 22 -2.51 13.84 0.75
C ALA A 22 -2.70 12.59 1.63
N SER A 23 -3.70 12.60 2.51
CA SER A 23 -4.06 11.45 3.36
C SER A 23 -4.48 10.25 2.51
N ALA A 24 -5.32 10.46 1.50
CA ALA A 24 -5.76 9.42 0.58
C ALA A 24 -4.58 8.80 -0.17
N VAL A 25 -3.65 9.62 -0.68
CA VAL A 25 -2.43 9.13 -1.36
C VAL A 25 -1.58 8.29 -0.41
N VAL A 26 -1.39 8.71 0.84
CA VAL A 26 -0.62 7.95 1.84
C VAL A 26 -1.28 6.60 2.12
N TRP A 27 -2.59 6.58 2.38
CA TRP A 27 -3.32 5.35 2.65
C TRP A 27 -3.30 4.38 1.47
N LEU A 28 -3.60 4.86 0.27
CA LEU A 28 -3.58 4.05 -0.94
C LEU A 28 -2.19 3.48 -1.22
N SER A 29 -1.15 4.30 -1.07
CA SER A 29 0.24 3.85 -1.28
C SER A 29 0.66 2.81 -0.25
N ALA A 30 0.32 3.01 1.02
CA ALA A 30 0.61 2.05 2.09
C ALA A 30 -0.11 0.72 1.86
N THR A 31 -1.41 0.77 1.50
CA THR A 31 -2.19 -0.43 1.19
C THR A 31 -1.65 -1.15 -0.03
N ALA A 32 -1.31 -0.43 -1.11
CA ALA A 32 -0.73 -1.02 -2.31
C ALA A 32 0.62 -1.68 -2.01
N PHE A 33 1.49 -1.01 -1.26
CA PHE A 33 2.76 -1.57 -0.82
C PHE A 33 2.57 -2.85 0.01
N LEU A 34 1.64 -2.84 0.97
CA LEU A 34 1.34 -4.01 1.78
C LEU A 34 0.79 -5.17 0.94
N ALA A 35 -0.10 -4.88 -0.02
CA ALA A 35 -0.62 -5.89 -0.94
C ALA A 35 0.49 -6.51 -1.78
N LEU A 36 1.41 -5.70 -2.31
CA LEU A 36 2.59 -6.18 -3.04
C LEU A 36 3.50 -7.03 -2.15
N LEU A 37 3.69 -6.64 -0.89
CA LEU A 37 4.47 -7.40 0.08
C LEU A 37 3.87 -8.80 0.30
N VAL A 38 2.54 -8.88 0.49
CA VAL A 38 1.83 -10.16 0.62
C VAL A 38 2.00 -11.01 -0.64
N LEU A 39 1.79 -10.43 -1.83
CA LEU A 39 1.97 -11.13 -3.09
C LEU A 39 3.41 -11.63 -3.29
N TYR A 40 4.41 -10.86 -2.84
CA TYR A 40 5.80 -11.25 -2.86
C TYR A 40 6.07 -12.46 -1.96
N PHE A 41 5.53 -12.48 -0.74
CA PHE A 41 5.66 -13.65 0.15
C PHE A 41 4.97 -14.89 -0.40
N VAL A 42 3.76 -14.74 -0.97
CA VAL A 42 3.08 -15.84 -1.66
C VAL A 42 3.91 -16.33 -2.83
N GLY A 43 4.44 -15.43 -3.68
CA GLY A 43 5.31 -15.78 -4.79
C GLY A 43 6.59 -16.50 -4.36
N MET A 44 7.22 -16.05 -3.27
CA MET A 44 8.38 -16.73 -2.66
C MET A 44 8.05 -18.17 -2.26
N ASP A 45 6.93 -18.40 -1.61
CA ASP A 45 6.51 -19.75 -1.21
C ASP A 45 6.27 -20.66 -2.42
N GLN A 46 5.69 -20.13 -3.48
CA GLN A 46 5.46 -20.86 -4.74
C GLN A 46 6.73 -21.01 -5.60
N GLY A 47 7.88 -20.53 -5.14
CA GLY A 47 9.16 -20.64 -5.86
C GLY A 47 9.37 -19.61 -6.98
N ALA A 48 8.58 -18.54 -7.05
CA ALA A 48 8.77 -17.46 -8.05
C ALA A 48 10.07 -16.67 -7.85
N THR A 49 10.61 -16.67 -6.62
CA THR A 49 11.89 -16.02 -6.26
C THR A 49 12.64 -16.82 -5.18
N SER A 50 13.94 -17.07 -5.35
CA SER A 50 14.76 -17.81 -4.36
C SER A 50 15.61 -16.88 -3.50
N VAL A 51 15.04 -16.35 -2.41
CA VAL A 51 15.80 -15.54 -1.43
C VAL A 51 16.50 -16.40 -0.36
N PHE A 52 15.93 -17.56 -0.02
CA PHE A 52 16.45 -18.45 1.03
C PHE A 52 16.92 -19.81 0.50
N GLY A 53 17.20 -19.91 -0.81
CA GLY A 53 17.47 -21.17 -1.51
C GLY A 53 16.29 -21.62 -2.38
N ALA A 54 16.47 -22.71 -3.13
CA ALA A 54 15.45 -23.32 -3.99
C ALA A 54 14.46 -24.18 -3.19
N ASN A 55 13.99 -23.69 -2.03
CA ASN A 55 13.30 -24.49 -1.03
C ASN A 55 11.87 -23.95 -0.83
N THR A 56 10.85 -24.74 -1.14
CA THR A 56 9.42 -24.36 -1.05
C THR A 56 8.69 -25.23 -0.03
N VAL A 57 9.19 -25.27 1.21
CA VAL A 57 8.73 -26.21 2.25
C VAL A 57 7.24 -26.05 2.58
N ILE A 58 6.75 -24.81 2.66
CA ILE A 58 5.34 -24.55 2.97
C ILE A 58 4.45 -24.94 1.77
N HIS A 59 4.86 -24.62 0.55
CA HIS A 59 4.21 -25.10 -0.67
C HIS A 59 4.08 -26.63 -0.71
N GLU A 60 5.15 -27.37 -0.47
CA GLU A 60 5.14 -28.84 -0.46
C GLU A 60 4.24 -29.39 0.64
N PHE A 61 4.31 -28.82 1.86
CA PHE A 61 3.42 -29.21 2.95
C PHE A 61 1.94 -29.00 2.61
N MET A 62 1.57 -27.85 2.04
CA MET A 62 0.19 -27.56 1.65
C MET A 62 -0.25 -28.41 0.46
N HIS A 63 0.65 -28.61 -0.50
CA HIS A 63 0.46 -29.48 -1.64
C HIS A 63 0.21 -30.93 -1.19
N ASP A 64 0.93 -31.44 -0.21
CA ASP A 64 0.73 -32.79 0.32
C ASP A 64 -0.53 -32.90 1.16
N ALA A 65 -0.89 -31.86 1.92
CA ALA A 65 -2.12 -31.83 2.71
C ALA A 65 -3.38 -31.93 1.83
N ARG A 66 -3.41 -31.25 0.67
CA ARG A 66 -4.56 -31.39 -0.26
C ARG A 66 -4.64 -32.79 -0.89
N HIS A 67 -3.50 -33.42 -1.17
CA HIS A 67 -3.44 -34.80 -1.64
C HIS A 67 -3.93 -35.77 -0.57
N LEU A 68 -3.54 -35.57 0.68
CA LEU A 68 -4.04 -36.33 1.83
C LEU A 68 -5.57 -36.21 1.98
N LEU A 69 -6.13 -35.04 1.67
CA LEU A 69 -7.58 -34.80 1.66
C LEU A 69 -8.27 -35.32 0.38
N GLY A 70 -7.54 -35.97 -0.53
CA GLY A 70 -8.07 -36.57 -1.76
C GLY A 70 -8.35 -35.57 -2.89
N TYR A 71 -7.92 -34.31 -2.76
CA TYR A 71 -8.09 -33.31 -3.82
C TYR A 71 -7.04 -33.52 -4.92
N PRO A 72 -7.47 -33.69 -6.19
CA PRO A 72 -6.55 -33.92 -7.28
C PRO A 72 -5.67 -32.71 -7.56
N CYS A 73 -4.44 -33.01 -7.91
CA CYS A 73 -3.46 -32.16 -8.57
C CYS A 73 -3.70 -32.19 -10.07
N HIS A 74 -3.46 -31.08 -10.77
CA HIS A 74 -3.40 -31.14 -12.24
C HIS A 74 -2.40 -32.20 -12.69
#